data_AF-A0A8J7HQJ2-F1
#
_entry.id   AF-A0A8J7HQJ2-F1
#
_cell.length_a   1.000
_cell.length_b   1.000
_cell.length_c   1.000
_cell.angle_alpha   90.00
_cell.angle_beta   90.00
_cell.angle_gamma   90.00
#
_symmetry.space_group_name_H-M   'P 1'
#
loop_
_entity.id
_entity.type
_entity.pdbx_description
1 polymer ?
#
loop_
_entity_poly.entity_id
_entity_poly.type
_entity_poly.pdbx_seq_one_letter_code
_entity_poly.pdbx_strand_id
1 'polypeptide(L)'
;MSNDKPPEHSHLDINHAYEILGLIPGASLAQVKQAYRKLVKVWHPDRFSDQKQKQQAEEKIKIINAAYNKLRSENLPENPTVVNPASSFPKNPPKVSVNRWDAETYYNFGVENATKGFYQEAIADFTQAIRLNPNYIEAYKYRGLVCSQLGYEHRATSDLNKAAQLEFDLSIGNTAFKPQSRRLQRIEFVSKPKPLAVVERLCQKIKRFLRFNR
;
A
#
# COMPACT_ATOMS: atom_id res chain seq x y z
N MET A 1 11.06 -52.28 -9.79
CA MET A 1 11.14 -51.43 -8.60
C MET A 1 10.85 -50.01 -9.03
N SER A 2 9.91 -49.38 -8.34
CA SER A 2 9.16 -48.21 -8.76
C SER A 2 10.03 -47.01 -9.12
N ASN A 3 9.65 -46.37 -10.23
CA ASN A 3 10.01 -45.00 -10.55
C ASN A 3 9.43 -44.08 -9.47
N ASP A 4 10.29 -43.40 -8.72
CA ASP A 4 9.94 -42.16 -8.03
C ASP A 4 11.18 -41.28 -7.98
N LYS A 5 11.53 -40.74 -9.16
CA LYS A 5 12.33 -39.52 -9.23
C LYS A 5 11.37 -38.38 -8.86
N PRO A 6 11.63 -37.58 -7.81
CA PRO A 6 10.76 -36.45 -7.47
C PRO A 6 10.68 -35.51 -8.67
N PRO A 7 9.52 -34.91 -8.97
CA PRO A 7 9.37 -34.05 -10.14
C PRO A 7 10.35 -32.88 -10.00
N GLU A 8 11.32 -32.84 -10.90
CA GLU A 8 12.22 -31.71 -11.08
C GLU A 8 11.38 -30.44 -11.17
N HIS A 9 11.71 -29.45 -10.35
CA HIS A 9 11.07 -28.14 -10.34
C HIS A 9 11.12 -27.57 -11.75
N SER A 10 10.01 -27.74 -12.46
CA SER A 10 9.84 -27.44 -13.87
C SER A 10 10.18 -25.97 -14.04
N HIS A 11 11.20 -25.69 -14.84
CA HIS A 11 11.56 -24.35 -15.22
C HIS A 11 10.32 -23.67 -15.80
N LEU A 12 9.73 -22.73 -15.04
CA LEU A 12 8.47 -22.08 -15.38
C LEU A 12 8.66 -21.32 -16.70
N ASP A 13 8.22 -21.94 -17.80
CA ASP A 13 8.32 -21.35 -19.13
C ASP A 13 7.24 -20.28 -19.33
N ILE A 14 7.40 -19.49 -20.39
CA ILE A 14 6.53 -18.35 -20.68
C ILE A 14 5.10 -18.81 -20.99
N ASN A 15 4.94 -19.93 -21.70
CA ASN A 15 3.63 -20.45 -22.10
C ASN A 15 2.86 -20.99 -20.90
N HIS A 16 3.54 -21.72 -20.02
CA HIS A 16 3.00 -22.21 -18.76
C HIS A 16 2.63 -21.07 -17.81
N ALA A 17 3.38 -19.96 -17.83
CA ALA A 17 2.99 -18.77 -17.09
C ALA A 17 1.69 -18.13 -17.61
N TYR A 18 1.43 -18.15 -18.93
CA TYR A 18 0.14 -17.75 -19.49
C TYR A 18 -0.98 -18.74 -19.12
N GLU A 19 -0.73 -20.04 -19.15
CA GLU A 19 -1.69 -21.08 -18.73
C GLU A 19 -2.12 -20.91 -17.28
N ILE A 20 -1.18 -20.69 -16.36
CA ILE A 20 -1.45 -20.45 -14.93
C ILE A 20 -2.38 -19.25 -14.73
N LEU A 21 -2.24 -18.22 -15.55
CA LEU A 21 -3.09 -17.03 -15.50
C LEU A 21 -4.39 -17.16 -16.31
N GLY A 22 -4.59 -18.29 -17.01
CA GLY A 22 -5.75 -18.52 -17.87
C GLY A 22 -5.78 -17.59 -19.09
N LEU A 23 -4.62 -17.30 -19.65
CA LEU A 23 -4.43 -16.39 -20.79
C LEU A 23 -3.84 -17.13 -21.99
N ILE A 24 -4.08 -16.58 -23.18
CA ILE A 24 -3.46 -17.04 -24.43
C ILE A 24 -2.05 -16.44 -24.53
N PRO A 25 -1.04 -17.19 -25.03
CA PRO A 25 0.30 -16.65 -25.26
C PRO A 25 0.27 -15.38 -26.13
N GLY A 26 1.02 -14.35 -25.71
CA GLY A 26 1.02 -13.04 -26.36
C GLY A 26 -0.04 -12.07 -25.84
N ALA A 27 -0.79 -12.41 -24.78
CA ALA A 27 -1.67 -11.48 -24.11
C ALA A 27 -0.91 -10.24 -23.58
N SER A 28 -1.51 -9.07 -23.71
CA SER A 28 -0.91 -7.79 -23.29
C SER A 28 -0.66 -7.74 -21.78
N LEU A 29 0.32 -6.93 -21.36
CA LEU A 29 0.62 -6.72 -19.93
C LEU A 29 -0.61 -6.23 -19.13
N ALA A 30 -1.52 -5.49 -19.75
CA ALA A 30 -2.78 -5.07 -19.13
C ALA A 30 -3.71 -6.27 -18.83
N GLN A 31 -3.84 -7.20 -19.77
CA GLN A 31 -4.62 -8.43 -19.60
C GLN A 31 -3.98 -9.34 -18.54
N VAL A 32 -2.64 -9.44 -18.53
CA VAL A 32 -1.87 -10.16 -17.50
C VAL A 32 -2.13 -9.58 -16.10
N LYS A 33 -2.07 -8.24 -15.95
CA LYS A 33 -2.40 -7.56 -14.68
C LYS A 33 -3.86 -7.78 -14.26
N GLN A 34 -4.80 -7.79 -15.20
CA GLN A 34 -6.21 -7.99 -14.89
C GLN A 34 -6.47 -9.43 -14.43
N ALA A 35 -5.93 -10.43 -15.12
CA ALA A 35 -6.04 -11.84 -14.76
C ALA A 35 -5.43 -12.11 -13.37
N TYR A 36 -4.24 -11.57 -13.11
CA TYR A 36 -3.58 -11.64 -11.81
C TYR A 36 -4.47 -11.12 -10.67
N ARG A 37 -5.03 -9.91 -10.82
CA ARG A 37 -5.92 -9.32 -9.80
C ARG A 37 -7.16 -10.17 -9.54
N LYS A 38 -7.76 -10.74 -10.59
CA LYS A 38 -8.92 -11.64 -10.47
C LYS A 38 -8.54 -12.90 -9.69
N LEU A 39 -7.43 -13.54 -10.02
CA LEU A 39 -6.98 -14.78 -9.38
C LEU A 39 -6.57 -14.59 -7.92
N VAL A 40 -5.81 -13.52 -7.60
CA VAL A 40 -5.44 -13.19 -6.21
C VAL A 40 -6.68 -12.87 -5.38
N LYS A 41 -7.66 -12.19 -5.98
CA LYS A 41 -8.97 -12.02 -5.32
C LYS A 41 -9.56 -13.39 -5.05
N VAL A 42 -9.61 -14.30 -6.04
CA VAL A 42 -10.19 -15.65 -5.90
C VAL A 42 -9.54 -16.48 -4.78
N TRP A 43 -8.22 -16.50 -4.74
CA TRP A 43 -7.42 -17.37 -3.89
C TRP A 43 -6.87 -16.69 -2.64
N HIS A 44 -7.46 -15.58 -2.19
CA HIS A 44 -7.00 -14.92 -0.97
C HIS A 44 -7.21 -15.83 0.26
N PRO A 45 -6.19 -16.08 1.10
CA PRO A 45 -6.27 -17.01 2.24
C PRO A 45 -7.38 -16.67 3.24
N ASP A 46 -7.67 -15.39 3.45
CA ASP A 46 -8.75 -14.93 4.34
C ASP A 46 -10.15 -15.41 3.95
N ARG A 47 -10.33 -15.98 2.75
CA ARG A 47 -11.63 -16.44 2.26
C ARG A 47 -11.92 -17.90 2.56
N PHE A 48 -10.94 -18.61 3.09
CA PHE A 48 -11.07 -19.99 3.49
C PHE A 48 -11.02 -20.08 5.01
N SER A 49 -11.92 -20.86 5.61
CA SER A 49 -11.92 -21.07 7.07
C SER A 49 -11.03 -22.26 7.44
N ASP A 50 -11.04 -23.30 6.60
CA ASP A 50 -10.27 -24.53 6.82
C ASP A 50 -8.77 -24.33 6.58
N GLN A 51 -7.95 -24.79 7.52
CA GLN A 51 -6.48 -24.65 7.43
C GLN A 51 -5.89 -25.31 6.17
N LYS A 52 -6.44 -26.46 5.75
CA LYS A 52 -6.01 -27.14 4.52
C LYS A 52 -6.32 -26.33 3.27
N GLN A 53 -7.49 -25.67 3.23
CA GLN A 53 -7.87 -24.81 2.11
C GLN A 53 -7.07 -23.50 2.10
N LYS A 54 -6.73 -22.96 3.27
CA LYS A 54 -5.80 -21.81 3.38
C LYS A 54 -4.43 -22.14 2.82
N GLN A 55 -3.86 -23.30 3.18
CA GLN A 55 -2.58 -23.74 2.64
C GLN A 55 -2.64 -23.92 1.12
N GLN A 56 -3.70 -24.53 0.59
CA GLN A 56 -3.90 -24.64 -0.85
C GLN A 56 -4.01 -23.26 -1.53
N ALA A 57 -4.70 -22.31 -0.90
CA ALA A 57 -4.83 -20.95 -1.42
C ALA A 57 -3.49 -20.20 -1.43
N GLU A 58 -2.68 -20.36 -0.38
CA GLU A 58 -1.32 -19.81 -0.30
C GLU A 58 -0.40 -20.40 -1.39
N GLU A 59 -0.43 -21.72 -1.59
CA GLU A 59 0.30 -22.40 -2.66
C GLU A 59 -0.13 -21.90 -4.03
N LYS A 60 -1.45 -21.75 -4.26
CA LYS A 60 -1.99 -21.20 -5.50
C LYS A 60 -1.52 -19.77 -5.73
N ILE A 61 -1.56 -18.90 -4.72
CA ILE A 61 -1.06 -17.53 -4.84
C ILE A 61 0.44 -17.51 -5.14
N LYS A 62 1.24 -18.40 -4.54
CA LYS A 62 2.67 -18.51 -4.82
C LYS A 62 2.93 -18.80 -6.31
N ILE A 63 2.19 -19.74 -6.89
CA ILE A 63 2.27 -20.10 -8.31
C ILE A 63 1.83 -18.92 -9.20
N ILE A 64 0.71 -18.27 -8.86
CA ILE A 64 0.19 -17.09 -9.58
C ILE A 64 1.21 -15.93 -9.57
N ASN A 65 1.86 -15.67 -8.43
CA ASN A 65 2.91 -14.66 -8.31
C ASN A 65 4.13 -14.99 -9.16
N ALA A 66 4.56 -16.26 -9.18
CA ALA A 66 5.68 -16.70 -10.01
C ALA A 66 5.40 -16.51 -11.50
N ALA A 67 4.21 -16.90 -11.97
CA ALA A 67 3.77 -16.71 -13.35
C ALA A 67 3.69 -15.22 -13.74
N TYR A 68 3.09 -14.38 -12.88
CA TYR A 68 3.02 -12.95 -13.12
C TYR A 68 4.40 -12.30 -13.22
N ASN A 69 5.32 -12.63 -12.31
CA ASN A 69 6.68 -12.09 -12.33
C ASN A 69 7.45 -12.54 -13.56
N LYS A 70 7.29 -13.81 -13.99
CA LYS A 70 7.92 -14.32 -15.22
C LYS A 70 7.42 -13.58 -16.46
N LEU A 71 6.10 -13.43 -16.64
CA LEU A 71 5.56 -12.65 -17.77
C LEU A 71 5.94 -11.17 -17.67
N ARG A 72 6.02 -10.62 -16.47
CA ARG A 72 6.43 -9.24 -16.25
C ARG A 72 7.90 -9.03 -16.60
N SER A 73 8.82 -9.89 -16.18
CA SER A 73 10.25 -9.76 -16.48
C SER A 73 10.54 -9.93 -17.97
N GLU A 74 9.78 -10.76 -18.68
CA GLU A 74 9.97 -10.96 -20.13
C GLU A 74 9.35 -9.84 -20.98
N ASN A 75 8.25 -9.23 -20.49
CA ASN A 75 7.64 -8.05 -21.12
C ASN A 75 8.31 -6.72 -20.68
N LEU A 76 9.38 -6.77 -19.88
CA LEU A 76 10.24 -5.64 -19.56
C LEU A 76 11.67 -5.92 -20.04
N PRO A 77 12.32 -5.07 -20.85
CA PRO A 77 13.77 -5.15 -20.98
C PRO A 77 14.38 -4.87 -19.60
N GLU A 78 15.15 -5.82 -19.04
CA GLU A 78 15.91 -5.58 -17.81
C GLU A 78 17.07 -4.61 -18.07
N ASN A 79 16.81 -3.34 -17.75
CA ASN A 79 17.67 -2.27 -17.22
C ASN A 79 19.12 -2.12 -17.76
N PRO A 80 19.56 -0.90 -18.15
CA PRO A 80 20.96 -0.58 -17.96
C PRO A 80 21.22 -0.38 -16.45
N THR A 81 22.00 -1.32 -15.90
CA THR A 81 22.98 -1.14 -14.82
C THR A 81 22.55 -0.49 -13.51
N VAL A 82 22.84 -1.21 -12.41
CA VAL A 82 23.46 -0.60 -11.24
C VAL A 82 24.76 0.07 -11.71
N VAL A 83 24.66 1.32 -12.17
CA VAL A 83 25.80 2.22 -12.06
C VAL A 83 25.90 2.58 -10.58
N ASN A 84 26.98 2.14 -9.94
CA ASN A 84 27.58 2.99 -8.91
C ASN A 84 27.61 4.41 -9.48
N PRO A 85 27.02 5.44 -8.85
CA PRO A 85 27.04 6.79 -9.38
C PRO A 85 28.45 7.43 -9.34
N ALA A 86 29.54 6.65 -9.33
CA ALA A 86 30.90 7.15 -9.18
C ALA A 86 31.70 7.26 -10.50
N SER A 87 31.25 6.75 -11.66
CA SER A 87 32.16 6.62 -12.82
C SER A 87 31.70 7.16 -14.18
N SER A 88 30.53 7.78 -14.33
CA SER A 88 30.18 8.43 -15.62
C SER A 88 29.12 9.51 -15.51
N PHE A 89 29.38 10.54 -14.70
CA PHE A 89 28.67 11.81 -14.88
C PHE A 89 29.29 12.57 -16.06
N PRO A 90 28.53 13.04 -17.07
CA PRO A 90 28.98 14.15 -17.89
C PRO A 90 29.26 15.31 -16.93
N LYS A 91 30.41 15.99 -17.08
CA LYS A 91 30.85 17.08 -16.16
C LYS A 91 29.89 18.28 -16.08
N ASN A 92 28.76 18.24 -16.79
CA ASN A 92 27.56 19.05 -16.57
C ASN A 92 26.34 18.31 -17.15
N PRO A 93 25.56 17.55 -16.37
CA PRO A 93 24.29 17.03 -16.86
C PRO A 93 23.29 18.18 -17.04
N PRO A 94 22.48 18.21 -18.12
CA PRO A 94 21.37 19.14 -18.21
C PRO A 94 20.47 18.94 -16.99
N LYS A 95 20.01 20.04 -16.39
CA LYS A 95 19.23 20.06 -15.15
C LYS A 95 17.89 19.34 -15.37
N VAL A 96 17.89 18.01 -15.29
CA VAL A 96 16.68 17.19 -15.27
C VAL A 96 15.96 17.52 -13.98
N SER A 97 14.81 18.16 -14.11
CA SER A 97 13.92 18.50 -13.02
C SER A 97 13.31 17.21 -12.45
N VAL A 98 14.07 16.56 -11.57
CA VAL A 98 13.55 15.67 -10.53
C VAL A 98 12.35 16.35 -9.89
N ASN A 99 11.24 15.61 -9.81
CA ASN A 99 9.93 16.08 -9.39
C ASN A 99 10.03 17.11 -8.25
N ARG A 100 9.70 18.36 -8.59
CA ARG A 100 10.16 19.60 -7.94
C ARG A 100 9.41 19.96 -6.66
N TRP A 101 8.36 19.20 -6.34
CA TRP A 101 7.39 19.54 -5.31
C TRP A 101 7.69 18.84 -3.99
N ASP A 102 7.61 19.59 -2.90
CA ASP A 102 7.80 19.11 -1.54
C ASP A 102 6.52 18.48 -0.97
N ALA A 103 6.63 17.96 0.26
CA ALA A 103 5.51 17.32 0.93
C ALA A 103 4.31 18.26 1.08
N GLU A 104 4.55 19.53 1.36
CA GLU A 104 3.52 20.57 1.52
C GLU A 104 2.78 20.85 0.21
N THR A 105 3.51 20.94 -0.90
CA THR A 105 2.90 21.12 -2.22
C THR A 105 1.97 19.95 -2.58
N TYR A 106 2.41 18.71 -2.35
CA TYR A 106 1.54 17.54 -2.55
C TYR A 106 0.34 17.50 -1.61
N TYR A 107 0.52 17.92 -0.36
CA TYR A 107 -0.60 18.05 0.57
C TYR A 107 -1.63 19.06 0.05
N ASN A 108 -1.19 20.21 -0.45
CA ASN A 108 -2.07 21.23 -1.01
C ASN A 108 -2.83 20.75 -2.25
N PHE A 109 -2.17 20.01 -3.16
CA PHE A 109 -2.88 19.35 -4.27
C PHE A 109 -3.92 18.33 -3.78
N GLY A 110 -3.59 17.57 -2.75
CA GLY A 110 -4.53 16.64 -2.13
C GLY A 110 -5.77 17.34 -1.57
N VAL A 111 -5.58 18.47 -0.89
CA VAL A 111 -6.69 19.30 -0.39
C VAL A 111 -7.52 19.86 -1.55
N GLU A 112 -6.87 20.43 -2.56
CA GLU A 112 -7.55 20.99 -3.74
C GLU A 112 -8.39 19.92 -4.45
N ASN A 113 -7.81 18.74 -4.72
CA ASN A 113 -8.52 17.63 -5.34
C ASN A 113 -9.67 17.11 -4.46
N ALA A 114 -9.49 17.05 -3.14
CA ALA A 114 -10.55 16.68 -2.21
C ALA A 114 -11.71 17.68 -2.23
N THR A 115 -11.44 18.99 -2.30
CA THR A 115 -12.49 20.03 -2.38
C THR A 115 -13.26 19.96 -3.71
N LYS A 116 -12.58 19.60 -4.80
CA LYS A 116 -13.20 19.38 -6.12
C LYS A 116 -13.96 18.06 -6.24
N GLY A 117 -13.86 17.16 -5.25
CA GLY A 117 -14.47 15.84 -5.27
C GLY A 117 -13.65 14.76 -5.99
N PHE A 118 -12.43 15.08 -6.44
CA PHE A 118 -11.48 14.15 -7.03
C PHE A 118 -10.77 13.34 -5.94
N TYR A 119 -11.54 12.47 -5.28
CA TYR A 119 -11.10 11.79 -4.08
C TYR A 119 -9.98 10.76 -4.31
N GLN A 120 -9.89 10.15 -5.50
CA GLN A 120 -8.83 9.18 -5.79
C GLN A 120 -7.48 9.89 -6.01
N GLU A 121 -7.51 11.01 -6.72
CA GLU A 121 -6.39 11.91 -6.95
C GLU A 121 -5.91 12.51 -5.63
N ALA A 122 -6.84 12.98 -4.79
CA ALA A 122 -6.52 13.47 -3.46
C ALA A 122 -5.78 12.43 -2.59
N ILE A 123 -6.21 11.17 -2.62
CA ILE A 123 -5.52 10.08 -1.92
C ILE A 123 -4.10 9.88 -2.46
N ALA A 124 -3.92 9.95 -3.79
CA ALA A 124 -2.60 9.79 -4.40
C ALA A 124 -1.66 10.92 -3.95
N ASP A 125 -2.13 12.17 -3.97
CA ASP A 125 -1.36 13.35 -3.57
C ASP A 125 -0.99 13.32 -2.09
N PHE A 126 -1.94 13.02 -1.19
CA PHE A 126 -1.63 12.83 0.22
C PHE A 126 -0.64 11.69 0.45
N THR A 127 -0.71 10.63 -0.36
CA THR A 127 0.26 9.53 -0.29
C THR A 127 1.65 9.98 -0.69
N GLN A 128 1.78 10.88 -1.67
CA GLN A 128 3.08 11.48 -2.01
C GLN A 128 3.59 12.39 -0.89
N ALA A 129 2.73 13.22 -0.30
CA ALA A 129 3.07 14.05 0.85
C ALA A 129 3.61 13.22 2.03
N ILE A 130 2.92 12.12 2.36
CA ILE A 130 3.34 11.16 3.40
C ILE A 130 4.67 10.47 3.05
N ARG A 131 4.89 10.14 1.77
CA ARG A 131 6.15 9.52 1.33
C ARG A 131 7.34 10.47 1.49
N LEU A 132 7.15 11.75 1.20
CA LEU A 132 8.16 12.78 1.34
C LEU A 132 8.38 13.20 2.79
N ASN A 133 7.32 13.24 3.60
CA ASN A 133 7.39 13.49 5.03
C ASN A 133 6.51 12.47 5.80
N PRO A 134 7.12 11.38 6.32
CA PRO A 134 6.40 10.35 7.07
C PRO A 134 5.77 10.83 8.39
N ASN A 135 6.15 12.02 8.86
CA ASN A 135 5.63 12.63 10.08
C ASN A 135 4.60 13.72 9.77
N TYR A 136 4.11 13.82 8.52
CA TYR A 136 3.14 14.84 8.13
C TYR A 136 1.72 14.47 8.60
N ILE A 137 1.37 14.94 9.79
CA ILE A 137 0.14 14.62 10.51
C ILE A 137 -1.11 14.97 9.69
N GLU A 138 -1.13 16.16 9.10
CA GLU A 138 -2.24 16.68 8.32
C GLU A 138 -2.50 15.80 7.10
N ALA A 139 -1.45 15.37 6.39
CA ALA A 139 -1.61 14.48 5.23
C ALA A 139 -2.27 13.14 5.61
N TYR A 140 -1.93 12.55 6.77
CA TYR A 140 -2.65 11.37 7.29
C TYR A 140 -4.10 11.69 7.64
N LYS A 141 -4.37 12.80 8.34
CA LYS A 141 -5.74 13.19 8.70
C LYS A 141 -6.63 13.36 7.47
N TYR A 142 -6.19 14.13 6.50
CA TYR A 142 -7.00 14.40 5.31
C TYR A 142 -7.15 13.18 4.41
N ARG A 143 -6.11 12.34 4.25
CA ARG A 143 -6.25 11.05 3.55
C ARG A 143 -7.24 10.14 4.25
N GLY A 144 -7.22 10.10 5.58
CA GLY A 144 -8.16 9.33 6.38
C GLY A 144 -9.61 9.80 6.21
N LEU A 145 -9.84 11.11 6.19
CA LEU A 145 -11.16 11.70 5.93
C LEU A 145 -11.67 11.37 4.53
N VAL A 146 -10.83 11.53 3.51
CA VAL A 146 -11.20 11.18 2.12
C VAL A 146 -11.48 9.68 2.01
N CYS A 147 -10.71 8.83 2.67
CA CYS A 147 -10.97 7.38 2.72
C CYS A 147 -12.32 7.07 3.38
N SER A 148 -12.68 7.73 4.48
CA SER A 148 -14.00 7.55 5.12
C SER A 148 -15.14 8.02 4.22
N GLN A 149 -14.96 9.13 3.51
CA GLN A 149 -15.96 9.61 2.54
C GLN A 149 -16.20 8.60 1.39
N LEU A 150 -15.18 7.83 1.01
CA LEU A 150 -15.28 6.75 0.03
C LEU A 150 -15.71 5.39 0.62
N GLY A 151 -15.93 5.28 1.94
CA GLY A 151 -16.28 4.04 2.63
C GLY A 151 -15.10 3.10 2.90
N TYR A 152 -13.86 3.56 2.75
CA TYR A 152 -12.65 2.80 3.07
C TYR A 152 -12.32 2.87 4.56
N GLU A 153 -13.23 2.38 5.41
CA GLU A 153 -13.18 2.54 6.88
C GLU A 153 -11.88 2.01 7.52
N HIS A 154 -11.36 0.87 7.06
CA HIS A 154 -10.10 0.33 7.57
C HIS A 154 -8.90 1.24 7.26
N ARG A 155 -8.85 1.82 6.06
CA ARG A 155 -7.77 2.76 5.68
C ARG A 155 -7.91 4.07 6.43
N ALA A 156 -9.12 4.59 6.54
CA ALA A 156 -9.43 5.78 7.31
C ALA A 156 -8.97 5.65 8.76
N THR A 157 -9.35 4.55 9.42
CA THR A 157 -8.97 4.26 10.80
C THR A 157 -7.46 4.16 10.97
N SER A 158 -6.77 3.48 10.04
CA SER A 158 -5.31 3.36 10.07
C SER A 158 -4.62 4.73 10.01
N ASP A 159 -5.03 5.59 9.09
CA ASP A 159 -4.43 6.91 8.90
C ASP A 159 -4.72 7.85 10.08
N LEU A 160 -5.95 7.85 10.59
CA LEU A 160 -6.32 8.65 11.76
C LEU A 160 -5.58 8.21 13.02
N ASN A 161 -5.40 6.90 13.22
CA ASN A 161 -4.60 6.39 14.33
C ASN A 161 -3.13 6.81 14.20
N LYS A 162 -2.58 6.78 12.98
CA LYS A 162 -1.20 7.22 12.75
C LYS A 162 -1.02 8.71 13.01
N ALA A 163 -1.97 9.55 12.58
CA ALA A 163 -1.98 10.97 12.88
C ALA A 163 -2.03 11.23 14.40
N ALA A 164 -2.92 10.55 15.12
CA ALA A 164 -3.04 10.70 16.58
C ALA A 164 -1.77 10.25 17.30
N GLN A 165 -1.11 9.18 16.84
CA GLN A 165 0.17 8.75 17.37
C GLN A 165 1.25 9.82 17.18
N LEU A 166 1.37 10.38 15.97
CA LEU A 166 2.35 11.43 15.68
C LEU A 166 2.10 12.71 16.48
N GLU A 167 0.84 13.12 16.67
CA GLU A 167 0.48 14.25 17.54
C GLU A 167 0.89 13.99 18.99
N PHE A 168 0.61 12.78 19.49
CA PHE A 168 1.02 12.37 20.81
C PHE A 168 2.55 12.40 20.96
N ASP A 169 3.28 11.83 19.99
CA ASP A 169 4.75 11.79 19.96
C ASP A 169 5.35 13.21 19.92
N LEU A 170 4.74 14.15 19.20
CA LEU A 170 5.13 15.57 19.23
C LEU A 170 4.84 16.22 20.58
N SER A 171 3.70 15.91 21.20
CA SER A 171 3.28 16.50 22.48
C SER A 171 4.15 16.09 23.67
N ILE A 172 4.73 14.87 23.64
CA ILE A 172 5.61 14.35 24.69
C ILE A 172 7.09 14.68 24.44
N GLY A 173 7.43 15.31 23.30
CA GLY A 173 8.76 15.83 23.00
C GLY A 173 9.88 14.78 22.99
N ASN A 174 10.11 14.12 21.85
CA ASN A 174 11.40 13.48 21.51
C ASN A 174 12.03 12.51 22.55
N THR A 175 11.28 11.87 23.43
CA THR A 175 11.78 10.69 24.17
C THR A 175 11.32 9.43 23.45
N ALA A 176 12.26 8.76 22.79
CA ALA A 176 12.09 7.53 22.04
C ALA A 176 11.21 6.48 22.75
N PHE A 177 9.92 6.45 22.45
CA PHE A 177 9.09 5.28 22.68
C PHE A 177 9.18 4.39 21.44
N LYS A 178 10.31 3.68 21.29
CA LYS A 178 10.32 2.48 20.43
C LYS A 178 9.29 1.53 21.02
N PRO A 179 8.31 1.02 20.25
CA PRO A 179 7.47 -0.05 20.74
C PRO A 179 8.37 -1.29 20.85
N GLN A 180 8.96 -1.51 22.03
CA GLN A 180 9.45 -2.84 22.35
C GLN A 180 8.23 -3.74 22.29
N SER A 181 8.33 -4.76 21.43
CA SER A 181 7.43 -5.88 21.28
C SER A 181 7.08 -6.44 22.67
N ARG A 182 6.04 -5.90 23.32
CA ARG A 182 5.62 -6.39 24.63
C ARG A 182 4.86 -7.69 24.40
N ARG A 183 5.59 -8.78 24.57
CA ARG A 183 5.10 -10.05 25.10
C ARG A 183 4.08 -9.73 26.20
N LEU A 184 2.86 -10.23 26.00
CA LEU A 184 1.72 -10.05 26.89
C LEU A 184 2.11 -10.34 28.34
N GLN A 185 2.14 -9.31 29.19
CA GLN A 185 1.96 -9.47 30.62
C GLN A 185 0.71 -8.70 31.03
N ARG A 186 -0.22 -9.50 31.55
CA ARG A 186 -1.53 -9.18 32.08
C ARG A 186 -1.39 -8.17 33.22
N ILE A 187 -1.91 -6.96 33.02
CA ILE A 187 -2.27 -6.06 34.13
C ILE A 187 -3.69 -5.60 33.87
N GLU A 188 -4.53 -5.78 34.87
CA GLU A 188 -5.97 -5.60 34.85
C GLU A 188 -6.40 -4.13 34.85
N PHE A 189 -7.51 -3.89 34.15
CA PHE A 189 -8.53 -2.85 34.33
C PHE A 189 -8.13 -1.45 34.87
N VAL A 190 -7.97 -0.52 33.93
CA VAL A 190 -8.61 0.81 34.03
C VAL A 190 -9.38 1.02 32.73
N SER A 191 -10.67 1.30 32.86
CA SER A 191 -11.62 1.49 31.76
C SER A 191 -11.13 2.56 30.78
N LYS A 192 -10.55 2.12 29.65
CA LYS A 192 -10.17 2.98 28.53
C LYS A 192 -11.43 3.62 27.94
N PRO A 193 -11.47 4.95 27.69
CA PRO A 193 -12.57 5.53 26.94
C PRO A 193 -12.56 4.93 25.53
N LYS A 194 -13.73 4.45 25.07
CA LYS A 194 -13.90 3.82 23.76
C LYS A 194 -13.41 4.80 22.67
N PRO A 195 -12.42 4.43 21.83
CA PRO A 195 -11.84 5.33 20.84
C PRO A 195 -12.85 5.84 19.79
N LEU A 196 -13.97 5.11 19.61
CA LEU A 196 -15.08 5.55 18.78
C LEU A 196 -15.60 6.94 19.16
N ALA A 197 -15.70 7.27 20.46
CA ALA A 197 -16.32 8.53 20.89
C ALA A 197 -15.44 9.76 20.60
N VAL A 198 -14.12 9.60 20.59
CA VAL A 198 -13.17 10.70 20.28
C VAL A 198 -13.11 10.91 18.76
N VAL A 199 -13.06 9.82 18.00
CA VAL A 199 -13.06 9.85 16.53
C VAL A 199 -14.38 10.42 16.00
N GLU A 200 -15.53 10.04 16.56
CA GLU A 200 -16.84 10.58 16.18
C GLU A 200 -16.96 12.08 16.48
N ARG A 201 -16.50 12.54 17.65
CA ARG A 201 -16.53 13.97 18.02
C ARG A 201 -15.62 14.81 17.12
N LEU A 202 -14.45 14.29 16.75
CA LEU A 202 -13.51 14.95 15.84
C LEU A 202 -14.08 15.00 14.42
N CYS A 203 -14.64 13.89 13.92
CA CYS A 203 -15.33 13.82 12.63
C CYS A 203 -16.54 14.78 12.56
N GLN A 204 -17.33 14.92 13.63
CA GLN A 204 -18.46 15.86 13.66
C GLN A 204 -18.02 17.33 13.67
N LYS A 205 -16.96 17.68 14.42
CA LYS A 205 -16.39 19.03 14.40
C LYS A 205 -15.86 19.41 13.02
N ILE A 206 -15.15 18.49 12.36
CA ILE A 206 -14.55 18.74 11.04
C ILE A 206 -15.63 18.79 9.95
N LYS A 207 -16.66 17.92 10.00
CA LYS A 207 -17.83 17.98 9.09
C LYS A 207 -18.66 19.25 9.24
N ARG A 208 -18.61 19.93 10.39
CA ARG A 208 -19.21 21.26 10.59
C ARG A 208 -18.32 22.36 10.01
N PHE A 209 -17.01 22.29 10.21
CA PHE A 209 -16.05 23.25 9.66
C PHE A 209 -16.10 23.29 8.13
N LEU A 210 -16.15 22.13 7.48
CA LEU A 210 -16.25 22.03 6.01
C LEU A 210 -17.63 22.42 5.44
N ARG A 211 -18.67 22.52 6.27
CA ARG A 211 -20.02 22.96 5.85
C ARG A 211 -20.22 24.48 5.92
N PHE A 212 -19.36 25.20 6.64
CA PHE A 212 -19.45 26.66 6.77
C PHE A 212 -18.72 27.44 5.66
N ASN A 213 -17.99 26.76 4.77
CA ASN A 213 -17.38 27.35 3.57
C ASN A 213 -18.25 27.12 2.32
N ARG A 214 -19.54 27.45 2.40
CA ARG A 214 -20.47 27.39 1.27
C ARG A 214 -21.17 28.72 1.08
#